data_AF-A0A645HN97-F1
#
_entry.id   AF-A0A645HN97-F1
#
_cell.length_a   1.000
_cell.length_b   1.000
_cell.length_c   1.000
_cell.angle_alpha   90.00
_cell.angle_beta   90.00
_cell.angle_gamma   90.00
#
_symmetry.space_group_name_H-M   'P 1'
#
loop_
_entity.id
_entity.type
_entity.pdbx_description
1 polymer ?
#
loop_
_entity_poly.entity_id
_entity_poly.type
_entity_poly.pdbx_seq_one_letter_code
_entity_poly.pdbx_strand_id
1 'polypeptide(L)'
;MEAMLILRTYPWYGNVRELENTMEFMINMMEDDGILDNKTLPANLLFKEEKPVDIDIIHTLKELEEIEIQKALERFGNTTEGKKEAAKSLGIGLATLYRKLEQ
;
A
#
# COMPACT_ATOMS: atom_id res chain seq x y z
N MET A 1 -3.68 17.23 -4.76
CA MET A 1 -4.38 16.00 -4.36
C MET A 1 -5.66 16.44 -3.66
N GLU A 2 -6.81 15.87 -3.97
CA GLU A 2 -8.08 16.28 -3.35
C GLU A 2 -8.34 15.41 -2.11
N ALA A 3 -8.76 15.99 -0.98
CA ALA A 3 -8.88 15.26 0.29
C ALA A 3 -9.76 14.00 0.17
N MET A 4 -10.83 14.11 -0.62
CA MET A 4 -11.73 12.99 -0.92
C MET A 4 -11.05 11.84 -1.66
N LEU A 5 -10.09 12.12 -2.54
CA LEU A 5 -9.34 11.09 -3.25
C LEU A 5 -8.45 10.29 -2.28
N ILE A 6 -7.85 10.97 -1.30
CA ILE A 6 -7.00 10.34 -0.27
C ILE A 6 -7.86 9.40 0.57
N LEU A 7 -9.00 9.87 1.08
CA LEU A 7 -9.90 9.06 1.89
C LEU A 7 -10.44 7.83 1.15
N ARG A 8 -10.68 7.94 -0.16
CA ARG A 8 -11.15 6.82 -1.00
C ARG A 8 -10.08 5.80 -1.35
N THR A 9 -8.83 6.24 -1.47
CA THR A 9 -7.72 5.40 -1.93
C THR A 9 -6.87 4.85 -0.79
N TYR A 10 -6.97 5.44 0.40
CA TYR A 10 -6.28 4.96 1.58
C TYR A 10 -6.84 3.59 2.00
N PRO A 11 -5.98 2.61 2.30
CA PRO A 11 -6.38 1.22 2.51
C PRO A 11 -7.06 0.93 3.86
N TRP A 12 -7.04 1.87 4.81
CA TRP A 12 -7.68 1.74 6.14
C TRP A 12 -7.33 0.44 6.86
N TYR A 13 -6.03 0.19 7.10
CA TYR A 13 -5.53 -1.01 7.76
C TYR A 13 -6.10 -1.22 9.18
N GLY A 14 -6.46 -0.13 9.87
CA GLY A 14 -7.13 -0.13 11.17
C GLY A 14 -8.65 -0.33 11.10
N ASN A 15 -9.17 -0.74 9.94
CA ASN A 15 -10.60 -0.92 9.64
C ASN A 15 -11.39 0.40 9.69
N VAL A 16 -12.73 0.29 9.68
CA VAL A 16 -13.65 1.45 9.71
C VAL A 16 -13.43 2.41 10.89
N ARG A 17 -12.87 1.93 12.00
CA ARG A 17 -12.52 2.78 13.16
C ARG A 17 -11.40 3.77 12.85
N GLU A 18 -10.45 3.40 12.00
CA GLU A 18 -9.39 4.32 11.57
C GLU A 18 -9.98 5.48 10.75
N LEU A 19 -10.95 5.18 9.89
CA LEU A 19 -11.70 6.18 9.14
C LEU A 19 -12.52 7.07 10.07
N GLU A 20 -13.23 6.48 11.04
CA GLU A 20 -14.02 7.22 12.04
C GLU A 20 -13.15 8.22 12.82
N ASN A 21 -12.04 7.75 13.39
CA ASN A 21 -11.08 8.61 14.11
C ASN A 21 -10.50 9.70 13.22
N THR A 22 -10.24 9.39 11.94
CA THR A 22 -9.74 10.36 10.96
C THR A 22 -10.79 11.44 10.69
N MET A 23 -12.05 11.06 10.51
CA MET A 23 -13.15 12.02 10.31
C MET A 23 -13.36 12.89 11.54
N GLU A 24 -13.32 12.33 12.75
CA GLU A 24 -13.39 13.10 13.99
C GLU A 24 -12.25 14.13 14.09
N PHE A 25 -11.02 13.72 13.77
CA PHE A 25 -9.88 14.62 13.72
C PHE A 25 -10.10 15.75 12.72
N MET A 26 -10.53 15.43 11.49
CA MET A 26 -10.75 16.42 10.44
C MET A 26 -11.83 17.45 10.84
N ILE A 27 -12.90 17.01 11.49
CA ILE A 27 -13.97 17.88 12.01
C ILE A 27 -13.41 18.79 13.12
N ASN A 28 -12.57 18.27 14.01
CA ASN A 28 -11.95 19.06 15.08
C ASN A 28 -10.93 20.08 14.56
N MET A 29 -10.33 19.83 13.39
CA MET A 29 -9.38 20.73 12.73
C MET A 29 -10.03 21.67 11.72
N MET A 30 -11.35 21.58 11.53
CA MET A 30 -12.10 22.40 10.59
C MET A 30 -12.08 23.87 11.01
N GLU A 31 -11.77 24.75 10.07
CA GLU A 31 -11.85 26.20 10.27
C GLU A 31 -13.31 26.68 10.11
N ASP A 32 -13.57 27.97 10.35
CA ASP A 32 -14.93 28.56 10.36
C ASP A 32 -15.66 28.49 9.00
N ASP A 33 -14.99 28.09 7.92
CA ASP A 33 -15.55 27.95 6.58
C ASP A 33 -16.40 26.67 6.40
N GLY A 34 -16.29 25.72 7.34
CA GLY A 34 -17.03 24.46 7.30
C GLY A 34 -16.51 23.49 6.23
N ILE A 35 -15.30 23.70 5.69
CA ILE A 35 -14.76 22.90 4.59
C ILE A 35 -13.65 21.99 5.10
N LEU A 36 -13.80 20.69 4.84
CA LEU A 36 -12.75 19.70 5.08
C LEU A 36 -11.82 19.61 3.87
N ASP A 37 -10.68 20.28 3.95
CA ASP A 37 -9.65 20.28 2.90
C ASP A 37 -8.40 19.48 3.30
N ASN A 38 -7.36 19.52 2.48
CA ASN A 38 -6.11 18.81 2.77
C ASN A 38 -5.39 19.27 4.04
N LYS A 39 -5.67 20.48 4.55
CA LYS A 39 -5.07 20.98 5.78
C LYS A 39 -5.71 20.34 7.01
N THR A 40 -6.97 19.92 6.88
CA THR A 40 -7.70 19.18 7.93
C THR A 40 -7.30 17.71 8.01
N LEU A 41 -6.64 17.17 6.96
CA LEU A 41 -6.22 15.77 6.95
C LEU A 41 -5.12 15.49 7.98
N PRO A 42 -5.18 14.35 8.67
CA PRO A 42 -4.08 13.89 9.50
C PRO A 42 -2.79 13.72 8.68
N ALA A 43 -1.66 14.08 9.28
CA ALA A 43 -0.35 13.99 8.62
C ALA A 43 -0.02 12.56 8.16
N ASN A 44 -0.44 11.52 8.90
CA ASN A 44 -0.24 10.12 8.55
C ASN A 44 -1.01 9.67 7.28
N LEU A 45 -2.01 10.44 6.81
CA LEU A 45 -2.66 10.20 5.53
C LEU A 45 -1.96 10.96 4.38
N LEU A 46 -1.26 12.05 4.69
CA LEU A 46 -0.53 12.88 3.72
C LEU A 46 0.86 12.29 3.42
N PHE A 47 1.52 11.76 4.44
CA PHE A 47 2.74 11.01 4.31
C PHE A 47 2.35 9.54 4.22
N LYS A 48 2.55 8.95 3.03
CA LYS A 48 2.43 7.51 2.83
C LYS A 48 3.50 6.85 3.71
N GLU A 49 3.19 6.63 4.99
CA GLU A 49 4.02 5.81 5.84
C GLU A 49 4.06 4.44 5.16
N GLU A 50 5.21 4.14 4.55
CA GLU A 50 5.56 2.75 4.28
C GLU A 50 5.35 2.04 5.60
N LYS A 51 4.52 0.98 5.59
CA LYS A 51 4.14 0.22 6.78
C LYS A 51 5.32 0.16 7.74
N PRO A 52 5.16 0.44 9.05
CA PRO A 52 6.15 -0.05 9.99
C PRO A 52 6.27 -1.55 9.72
N VAL A 53 7.47 -1.98 9.30
CA VAL A 53 7.78 -3.40 9.21
C VAL A 53 7.52 -3.92 10.60
N ASP A 54 6.49 -4.76 10.75
CA ASP A 54 6.14 -5.33 12.04
C ASP A 54 7.29 -6.25 12.44
N ILE A 55 8.19 -5.72 13.26
CA ILE A 55 9.45 -6.34 13.64
C ILE A 55 9.18 -7.60 14.49
N ASP A 56 7.97 -7.70 15.06
CA ASP A 56 7.53 -8.83 15.86
C ASP A 56 6.97 -9.97 15.01
N ILE A 57 6.71 -9.76 13.70
CA ILE A 57 6.25 -10.80 12.78
C ILE A 57 7.44 -11.41 12.03
N ILE A 58 7.82 -12.62 12.44
CA ILE A 58 8.78 -13.46 11.72
C ILE A 58 8.07 -14.10 10.53
N HIS A 59 8.39 -13.61 9.33
CA HIS A 59 7.97 -14.23 8.08
C HIS A 59 8.94 -15.36 7.71
N THR A 60 8.40 -16.45 7.18
CA THR A 60 9.20 -17.46 6.50
C THR A 60 9.80 -16.88 5.22
N LEU A 61 10.91 -17.47 4.76
CA LEU A 61 11.51 -17.08 3.47
C LEU A 61 10.52 -17.23 2.31
N LYS A 62 9.60 -18.19 2.40
CA LYS A 62 8.55 -18.40 1.40
C LYS A 62 7.58 -17.21 1.34
N GLU A 63 7.11 -16.74 2.50
CA GLU A 63 6.20 -15.59 2.56
C GLU A 63 6.88 -14.31 2.08
N LEU A 64 8.15 -14.08 2.45
CA LEU A 64 8.92 -12.94 1.95
C LEU A 64 9.07 -12.99 0.42
N GLU A 65 9.35 -14.18 -0.13
CA GLU A 65 9.46 -14.38 -1.56
C GLU A 65 8.13 -14.11 -2.29
N GLU A 66 7.00 -14.59 -1.74
CA GLU A 66 5.66 -14.32 -2.29
C GLU A 66 5.32 -12.83 -2.28
N ILE A 67 5.63 -12.13 -1.17
CA ILE A 67 5.42 -10.69 -1.03
C ILE A 67 6.21 -9.92 -2.11
N GLU A 68 7.49 -10.25 -2.30
CA GLU A 68 8.33 -9.56 -3.28
C GLU A 68 7.94 -9.91 -4.73
N ILE A 69 7.54 -11.16 -5.00
CA ILE A 69 7.00 -11.56 -6.31
C ILE A 69 5.76 -10.75 -6.66
N GLN A 70 4.83 -10.63 -5.71
CA GLN A 70 3.60 -9.88 -5.91
C GLN A 70 3.87 -8.39 -6.16
N LYS A 71 4.76 -7.77 -5.37
CA LYS A 71 5.20 -6.38 -5.59
C LYS A 71 5.80 -6.17 -6.99
N ALA A 72 6.62 -7.10 -7.46
CA ALA A 72 7.21 -7.03 -8.79
C ALA A 72 6.14 -7.12 -9.89
N LEU A 73 5.16 -8.02 -9.75
CA LEU A 73 4.05 -8.14 -10.72
C LEU A 73 3.13 -6.92 -10.72
N GLU A 74 2.86 -6.30 -9.57
CA GLU A 74 2.10 -5.07 -9.50
C GLU A 74 2.82 -3.91 -10.19
N ARG A 75 4.16 -3.86 -10.05
CA ARG A 75 5.00 -2.81 -10.65
C ARG A 75 5.18 -2.96 -12.16
N PHE A 76 5.42 -4.17 -12.65
CA PHE A 76 5.78 -4.43 -14.04
C PHE A 76 4.63 -5.00 -14.88
N GLY A 77 3.56 -5.46 -14.24
CA GLY A 77 2.37 -6.01 -14.86
C GLY A 77 2.46 -7.50 -15.18
N ASN A 78 1.29 -8.09 -15.48
CA ASN A 78 1.12 -9.53 -15.72
C ASN A 78 1.31 -9.97 -17.19
N THR A 79 1.78 -9.08 -18.06
CA THR A 79 2.07 -9.41 -19.46
C THR A 79 3.35 -10.26 -19.55
N THR A 80 3.57 -10.93 -20.68
CA THR A 80 4.80 -11.70 -20.92
C THR A 80 6.06 -10.85 -20.75
N GLU A 81 6.01 -9.59 -21.17
CA GLU A 81 7.13 -8.65 -21.01
C GLU A 81 7.24 -8.14 -19.57
N GLY A 82 6.12 -7.84 -18.92
CA GLY A 82 6.08 -7.46 -17.50
C GLY A 82 6.66 -8.54 -16.60
N LYS A 83 6.36 -9.82 -16.87
CA LYS A 83 6.90 -10.96 -16.12
C LYS A 83 8.41 -11.15 -16.33
N LYS A 84 8.94 -10.83 -17.52
CA LYS A 84 10.40 -10.83 -17.75
C LYS A 84 11.09 -9.77 -16.91
N GLU A 85 10.57 -8.53 -16.91
CA GLU A 85 11.15 -7.45 -16.13
C GLU A 85 10.98 -7.69 -14.62
N ALA A 86 9.86 -8.28 -14.19
CA ALA A 86 9.68 -8.71 -12.80
C ALA A 86 10.73 -9.76 -12.39
N ALA A 87 10.91 -10.83 -13.17
CA ALA A 87 11.91 -11.86 -12.89
C ALA A 87 13.34 -11.28 -12.82
N LYS A 88 13.68 -10.40 -13.76
CA LYS A 88 14.96 -9.68 -13.80
C LYS A 88 15.16 -8.80 -12.57
N SER A 89 14.15 -8.06 -12.15
CA SER A 89 14.18 -7.21 -10.96
C SER A 89 14.35 -8.02 -9.67
N LEU A 90 13.78 -9.23 -9.63
CA LEU A 90 13.90 -10.17 -8.50
C LEU A 90 15.22 -10.95 -8.52
N GLY A 91 16.02 -10.85 -9.58
CA GLY A 91 17.26 -11.61 -9.73
C GLY A 91 17.06 -13.11 -9.98
N ILE A 92 15.87 -13.51 -10.43
CA ILE A 92 15.52 -14.92 -10.71
C ILE A 92 15.26 -15.16 -12.20
N GLY A 93 15.37 -16.41 -12.63
CA GLY A 93 15.01 -16.78 -14.00
C GLY A 93 13.49 -16.76 -14.24
N LEU A 94 13.06 -16.43 -15.47
CA LEU A 94 11.64 -16.39 -15.84
C LEU A 94 10.91 -17.71 -15.53
N ALA A 95 11.54 -18.86 -15.81
CA ALA A 95 10.98 -20.17 -15.48
C ALA A 95 10.81 -20.38 -13.96
N THR A 96 11.69 -19.78 -13.15
CA THR A 96 11.57 -19.83 -11.68
C THR A 96 10.38 -19.00 -11.22
N LEU A 97 10.19 -17.81 -11.80
CA LEU A 97 9.01 -16.99 -11.53
C LEU A 97 7.72 -17.75 -11.86
N TYR A 98 7.61 -18.37 -13.04
CA TYR A 98 6.43 -19.17 -13.39
C TYR A 98 6.17 -20.31 -12.40
N ARG A 99 7.21 -21.08 -12.05
CA ARG A 99 7.08 -22.16 -11.06
C ARG A 99 6.60 -21.64 -9.70
N LYS A 100 7.02 -20.44 -9.29
CA LYS A 100 6.59 -19.82 -8.03
C LYS A 100 5.15 -19.30 -8.08
N LEU A 101 4.63 -18.95 -9.26
CA LEU A 101 3.24 -18.53 -9.45
C LEU A 101 2.26 -19.71 -9.53
N GLU A 102 2.75 -20.91 -9.83
CA GLU A 102 1.94 -22.14 -9.87
C GLU A 102 1.92 -22.91 -8.54
N GLN A 103 2.79 -22.54 -7.58
CA GLN A 103 2.86 -23.11 -6.23
C GLN A 103 1.82 -22.50 -5.29
#